data_AF-A0A6M0ITD4-F1
#
_entry.id   AF-A0A6M0ITD4-F1
#
_cell.length_a   1.000
_cell.length_b   1.000
_cell.length_c   1.000
_cell.angle_alpha   90.00
_cell.angle_beta   90.00
_cell.angle_gamma   90.00
#
_symmetry.space_group_name_H-M   'P 1'
#
loop_
_entity.id
_entity.type
_entity.pdbx_description
1 polymer ?
#
loop_
_entity_poly.entity_id
_entity_poly.type
_entity_poly.pdbx_seq_one_letter_code
_entity_poly.pdbx_strand_id
1 'polypeptide(L)'
;MLLLIVTLDDQGHDRPFSCKVPQLEAAFEVLSAIAAAGDVVVSVDLLDNGQHIPLPAEAFDGEPIRPHIEKLEEDWKALLNKPVSSHAIHQQILTNFSWRLRETYQTRISWLEQAIAQTESRIQRMPRTAHWDSCYVRLEMQLTLYRCQLEQAQAGLHNFCQRWSSYIVYS
;
A
#
# COMPACT_ATOMS: atom_id res chain seq x y z
N MET A 1 18.58 3.01 -26.46
CA MET A 1 19.39 2.43 -25.38
C MET A 1 20.77 2.07 -25.91
N LEU A 2 21.81 2.14 -25.08
CA LEU A 2 23.18 1.73 -25.43
C LEU A 2 23.60 0.59 -24.50
N LEU A 3 24.01 -0.53 -25.08
CA LEU A 3 24.51 -1.69 -24.36
C LEU A 3 26.03 -1.69 -24.41
N LEU A 4 26.67 -1.81 -23.25
CA LEU A 4 28.11 -1.97 -23.07
C LEU A 4 28.36 -3.38 -22.54
N ILE A 5 29.30 -4.10 -23.14
CA ILE A 5 29.55 -5.51 -22.86
C ILE A 5 31.05 -5.71 -22.77
N VAL A 6 31.50 -6.49 -21.79
CA VAL A 6 32.85 -7.06 -21.78
C VAL A 6 32.70 -8.57 -21.79
N THR A 7 33.41 -9.22 -22.71
CA THR A 7 33.42 -10.67 -22.86
C THR A 7 34.85 -11.20 -22.71
N LEU A 8 34.99 -12.46 -22.34
CA LEU A 8 36.24 -13.21 -22.41
C LEU A 8 36.21 -14.14 -23.61
N ASP A 9 37.27 -14.08 -24.41
CA ASP A 9 37.49 -15.05 -25.48
C ASP A 9 38.10 -16.36 -24.97
N ASP A 10 38.21 -17.36 -25.86
CA ASP A 10 38.84 -18.67 -25.56
C ASP A 10 40.28 -18.58 -25.06
N GLN A 11 40.96 -17.45 -25.23
CA GLN A 11 42.33 -17.20 -24.77
C GLN A 11 42.35 -16.46 -23.42
N GLY A 12 41.18 -16.13 -22.86
CA GLY A 12 41.02 -15.39 -21.61
C GLY A 12 41.28 -13.89 -21.73
N HIS A 13 41.21 -13.32 -22.93
CA HIS A 13 41.35 -11.87 -23.12
C HIS A 13 40.00 -11.16 -23.08
N ASP A 14 39.97 -10.04 -22.37
CA ASP A 14 38.82 -9.15 -22.33
C ASP A 14 38.61 -8.46 -23.69
N ARG A 15 37.38 -8.52 -24.19
CA ARG A 15 36.94 -7.84 -25.40
C ARG A 15 35.75 -6.94 -25.09
N PRO A 16 35.95 -5.61 -25.05
CA PRO A 16 34.87 -4.67 -24.86
C PRO A 16 34.12 -4.43 -26.16
N PHE A 17 32.79 -4.42 -26.08
CA PHE A 17 31.87 -4.14 -27.16
C PHE A 17 30.82 -3.13 -26.73
N SER A 18 30.28 -2.39 -27.70
CA SER A 18 29.12 -1.54 -27.47
C SER A 18 28.20 -1.54 -28.68
N CYS A 19 26.90 -1.59 -28.44
CA CYS A 19 25.91 -1.51 -29.52
C CYS A 19 24.66 -0.76 -29.09
N LYS A 20 24.01 -0.10 -30.04
CA LYS A 20 22.70 0.52 -29.81
C LYS A 20 21.63 -0.53 -29.98
N VAL A 21 20.71 -0.59 -29.02
CA VAL A 21 19.57 -1.51 -29.04
C VAL A 21 18.26 -0.71 -28.96
N PRO A 22 17.23 -1.11 -29.75
CA PRO A 22 15.97 -0.38 -29.83
C PRO A 22 15.10 -0.57 -28.59
N GLN A 23 15.21 -1.72 -27.93
CA GLN A 23 14.45 -2.11 -26.75
C GLN A 23 15.24 -3.12 -25.91
N LEU A 24 14.77 -3.37 -24.69
CA LEU A 24 15.47 -4.23 -23.72
C LEU A 24 15.56 -5.69 -24.19
N GLU A 25 14.51 -6.21 -24.81
CA GLU A 25 14.46 -7.59 -25.30
C GLU A 25 15.52 -7.83 -26.38
N ALA A 26 15.78 -6.83 -27.23
CA ALA A 26 16.85 -6.91 -28.22
C ALA A 26 18.25 -6.92 -27.57
N ALA A 27 18.40 -6.27 -26.41
CA ALA A 27 19.64 -6.33 -25.63
C ALA A 27 19.89 -7.76 -25.12
N PHE A 28 18.85 -8.40 -24.59
CA PHE A 28 18.94 -9.78 -24.11
C PHE A 28 19.25 -10.76 -25.22
N GLU A 29 18.66 -10.61 -26.41
CA GLU A 29 18.98 -11.46 -27.57
C GLU A 29 20.45 -11.34 -27.99
N VAL A 30 21.03 -10.12 -27.96
CA VAL A 30 22.46 -9.92 -28.24
C VAL A 30 23.32 -10.65 -27.22
N LEU A 31 22.99 -10.57 -25.94
CA LEU A 31 23.76 -11.19 -24.85
C LEU A 31 23.65 -12.73 -24.88
N SER A 32 22.45 -13.26 -25.08
CA SER A 32 22.24 -14.70 -25.28
C SER A 32 22.98 -15.20 -26.52
N ALA A 33 22.99 -14.45 -27.63
CA ALA A 33 23.72 -14.86 -28.84
C ALA A 33 25.24 -14.90 -28.62
N ILE A 34 25.79 -13.95 -27.85
CA ILE A 34 27.22 -13.95 -27.46
C ILE A 34 27.53 -15.20 -26.63
N ALA A 35 26.75 -15.45 -25.58
CA ALA A 35 26.96 -16.63 -24.72
C ALA A 35 26.79 -17.95 -25.51
N ALA A 36 25.80 -18.02 -26.41
CA ALA A 36 25.58 -19.19 -27.26
C ALA A 36 26.71 -19.44 -28.28
N ALA A 37 27.47 -18.41 -28.64
CA ALA A 37 28.66 -18.54 -29.49
C ALA A 37 29.88 -19.11 -28.75
N GLY A 38 29.80 -19.24 -27.42
CA GLY A 38 30.87 -19.76 -26.56
C GLY A 38 31.67 -18.70 -25.82
N ASP A 39 31.45 -17.41 -26.12
CA ASP A 39 32.10 -16.31 -25.39
C ASP A 39 31.49 -16.17 -23.99
N VAL A 40 32.33 -15.90 -22.99
CA VAL A 40 31.84 -15.69 -21.61
C VAL A 40 31.59 -14.21 -21.39
N VAL A 41 30.34 -13.84 -21.10
CA VAL A 41 29.99 -12.48 -20.72
C VAL A 41 30.48 -12.19 -19.29
N VAL A 42 31.30 -11.17 -19.11
CA VAL A 42 31.91 -10.81 -17.81
C VAL A 42 31.20 -9.64 -17.18
N SER A 43 30.88 -8.61 -17.97
CA SER A 43 30.18 -7.43 -17.49
C SER A 43 29.24 -6.90 -18.54
N VAL A 44 28.09 -6.42 -18.09
CA VAL A 44 27.06 -5.86 -18.96
C VAL A 44 26.47 -4.63 -18.29
N ASP A 45 26.51 -3.52 -19.01
CA ASP A 45 25.90 -2.28 -18.56
C ASP A 45 24.96 -1.74 -19.63
N LEU A 46 23.76 -1.37 -19.20
CA LEU A 46 22.75 -0.77 -20.05
C LEU A 46 22.59 0.71 -19.71
N LEU A 47 22.85 1.54 -20.71
CA LEU A 47 22.61 2.98 -20.64
C LEU A 47 21.28 3.30 -21.30
N ASP A 48 20.31 3.69 -20.48
CA ASP A 48 18.99 4.13 -20.95
C ASP A 48 18.54 5.41 -20.25
N ASN A 49 18.09 6.40 -21.01
CA ASN A 49 17.61 7.69 -20.50
C ASN A 49 18.54 8.37 -19.47
N GLY A 50 19.86 8.24 -19.67
CA GLY A 50 20.88 8.80 -18.76
C GLY A 50 21.09 7.99 -17.48
N GLN A 51 20.37 6.88 -17.30
CA GLN A 51 20.59 5.93 -16.22
C GLN A 51 21.52 4.81 -16.66
N HIS A 52 22.37 4.41 -15.73
CA HIS A 52 23.27 3.28 -15.88
C HIS A 52 22.71 2.11 -15.08
N ILE A 53 22.38 1.02 -15.78
CA ILE A 53 21.73 -0.15 -15.22
C ILE A 53 22.69 -1.34 -15.42
N PRO A 54 23.42 -1.77 -14.37
CA PRO A 54 24.22 -2.98 -14.46
C PRO A 54 23.30 -4.20 -14.59
N LEU A 55 23.60 -5.08 -15.54
CA LEU A 55 22.88 -6.33 -15.76
C LEU A 55 23.71 -7.51 -15.22
N PRO A 56 23.07 -8.53 -14.63
CA PRO A 56 23.77 -9.71 -14.12
C PRO A 56 24.33 -10.52 -15.30
N ALA A 57 25.66 -10.52 -15.45
CA ALA A 57 26.34 -11.23 -16.55
C ALA A 57 26.06 -12.75 -16.50
N GLU A 58 25.94 -13.30 -15.29
CA GLU A 58 25.68 -14.72 -15.04
C GLU A 58 24.26 -15.16 -15.45
N ALA A 59 23.36 -14.22 -15.75
CA ALA A 59 22.00 -14.53 -16.20
C ALA A 59 21.92 -14.82 -17.71
N PHE A 60 23.02 -14.66 -18.46
CA PHE A 60 23.08 -14.90 -19.90
C PHE A 60 23.86 -16.18 -20.18
N ASP A 61 23.17 -17.32 -20.17
CA ASP A 61 23.72 -18.68 -20.34
C ASP A 61 23.66 -19.20 -21.79
N GLY A 62 23.20 -18.37 -22.72
CA GLY A 62 23.02 -18.72 -24.12
C GLY A 62 21.61 -19.16 -24.49
N GLU A 63 20.74 -19.39 -23.50
CA GLU A 63 19.34 -19.70 -23.77
C GLU A 63 18.58 -18.44 -24.24
N PRO A 64 17.62 -18.59 -25.16
CA PRO A 64 16.82 -17.47 -25.65
C PRO A 64 15.86 -16.97 -24.56
N ILE A 65 16.02 -15.71 -24.15
CA ILE A 65 15.23 -15.11 -23.07
C ILE A 65 13.88 -14.58 -23.59
N ARG A 66 13.83 -14.08 -24.82
CA ARG A 66 12.66 -13.41 -25.39
C ARG A 66 11.36 -14.22 -25.31
N PRO A 67 11.31 -15.52 -25.62
CA PRO A 67 10.07 -16.30 -25.52
C PRO A 67 9.50 -16.31 -24.09
N HIS A 68 10.35 -16.28 -23.08
CA HIS A 68 9.93 -16.24 -21.68
C HIS A 68 9.34 -14.89 -21.29
N ILE A 69 9.94 -13.79 -21.79
CA ILE A 69 9.42 -12.43 -21.56
C ILE A 69 8.08 -12.23 -22.27
N GLU A 70 7.96 -12.65 -23.53
CA GLU A 70 6.71 -12.52 -24.30
C GLU A 70 5.58 -13.31 -23.63
N LYS A 71 5.86 -14.54 -23.19
CA LYS A 71 4.88 -15.34 -22.43
C LYS A 71 4.47 -14.67 -21.12
N LEU A 72 5.43 -14.10 -20.39
CA LEU A 72 5.15 -13.38 -19.15
C LEU A 72 4.26 -12.16 -19.41
N GLU A 73 4.53 -11.42 -20.48
CA GLU A 73 3.71 -10.29 -20.91
C GLU A 73 2.27 -10.73 -21.25
N GLU A 74 2.10 -11.84 -21.96
CA GLU A 74 0.78 -12.43 -22.25
C GLU A 74 0.03 -12.82 -20.97
N ASP A 75 0.71 -13.51 -20.04
CA ASP A 75 0.13 -13.94 -18.76
C ASP A 75 -0.32 -12.72 -17.94
N TRP A 76 0.50 -11.67 -17.86
CA TRP A 76 0.13 -10.42 -17.18
C TRP A 76 -1.03 -9.71 -17.85
N LYS A 77 -1.03 -9.59 -19.18
CA LYS A 77 -2.16 -9.02 -19.93
C LYS A 77 -3.44 -9.81 -19.65
N ALA A 78 -3.38 -11.13 -19.65
CA ALA A 78 -4.54 -11.98 -19.36
C ALA A 78 -5.06 -11.79 -17.94
N LEU A 79 -4.18 -11.60 -16.95
CA LEU A 79 -4.57 -11.32 -15.57
C LEU A 79 -5.19 -9.93 -15.42
N LEU A 80 -4.59 -8.90 -16.02
CA LEU A 80 -5.04 -7.51 -15.91
C LEU A 80 -6.31 -7.24 -16.72
N ASN A 81 -6.53 -7.96 -17.81
CA ASN A 81 -7.74 -7.84 -18.64
C ASN A 81 -8.93 -8.63 -18.08
N LYS A 82 -8.75 -9.46 -17.05
CA LYS A 82 -9.89 -10.05 -16.35
C LYS A 82 -10.64 -8.93 -15.63
N PRO A 83 -11.90 -8.65 -16.00
CA PRO A 83 -12.70 -7.72 -15.22
C PRO A 83 -12.87 -8.34 -13.84
N VAL A 84 -12.16 -7.77 -12.87
CA VAL A 84 -12.53 -7.96 -11.47
C VAL A 84 -13.98 -7.50 -11.38
N SER A 85 -14.86 -8.30 -10.77
CA SER A 85 -16.22 -7.88 -10.43
C SER A 85 -16.13 -6.78 -9.37
N SER A 86 -15.65 -5.61 -9.78
CA SER A 86 -15.26 -4.50 -8.92
C SER A 86 -16.45 -4.07 -8.09
N HIS A 87 -17.67 -4.25 -8.61
CA HIS A 87 -18.90 -4.01 -7.89
C HIS A 87 -19.03 -4.85 -6.62
N ALA A 88 -18.80 -6.17 -6.67
CA ALA A 88 -18.94 -7.05 -5.52
C ALA A 88 -17.84 -6.81 -4.49
N ILE A 89 -16.60 -6.62 -4.94
CA ILE A 89 -15.46 -6.34 -4.04
C ILE A 89 -15.61 -4.95 -3.41
N HIS A 90 -15.98 -3.94 -4.19
CA HIS A 90 -16.19 -2.59 -3.69
C HIS A 90 -17.36 -2.55 -2.70
N GLN A 91 -18.49 -3.22 -3.00
CA GLN A 91 -19.59 -3.34 -2.04
C GLN A 91 -19.15 -4.03 -0.75
N GLN A 92 -18.43 -5.15 -0.83
CA GLN A 92 -17.95 -5.85 0.36
C GLN A 92 -16.99 -4.99 1.21
N ILE A 93 -16.09 -4.25 0.57
CA ILE A 93 -15.19 -3.31 1.24
C ILE A 93 -16.00 -2.20 1.93
N LEU A 94 -16.94 -1.57 1.22
CA LEU A 94 -17.78 -0.51 1.78
C LEU A 94 -18.65 -1.02 2.95
N THR A 95 -19.22 -2.22 2.84
CA THR A 95 -20.00 -2.84 3.91
C THR A 95 -19.15 -3.12 5.15
N ASN A 96 -17.95 -3.67 4.97
CA ASN A 96 -17.04 -3.92 6.10
C ASN A 96 -16.56 -2.62 6.77
N PHE A 97 -16.19 -1.62 5.98
CA PHE A 97 -15.78 -0.31 6.52
C PHE A 97 -16.93 0.39 7.24
N SER A 98 -18.13 0.37 6.66
CA SER A 98 -19.29 1.03 7.25
C SER A 98 -19.69 0.39 8.58
N TRP A 99 -19.65 -0.94 8.66
CA TRP A 99 -19.92 -1.68 9.90
C TRP A 99 -18.90 -1.34 10.99
N ARG A 100 -17.59 -1.41 10.70
CA ARG A 100 -16.53 -1.10 11.67
C ARG A 100 -16.60 0.34 12.17
N LEU A 101 -16.89 1.28 11.27
CA LEU A 101 -16.99 2.68 11.65
C LEU A 101 -18.20 2.92 12.56
N ARG A 102 -19.35 2.31 12.27
CA ARG A 102 -20.54 2.34 13.14
C ARG A 102 -20.22 1.77 14.52
N GLU A 103 -19.58 0.60 14.59
CA GLU A 103 -19.18 -0.03 15.85
C GLU A 103 -18.23 0.86 16.65
N THR A 104 -17.28 1.53 15.98
CA THR A 104 -16.35 2.47 16.61
C THR A 104 -17.08 3.65 17.25
N TYR A 105 -18.04 4.26 16.53
CA TYR A 105 -18.86 5.35 17.07
C TYR A 105 -19.72 4.88 18.24
N GLN A 106 -20.37 3.72 18.13
CA GLN A 106 -21.20 3.16 19.21
C GLN A 106 -20.38 2.87 20.47
N THR A 107 -19.20 2.28 20.32
CA THR A 107 -18.28 2.01 21.44
C THR A 107 -17.87 3.32 22.12
N ARG A 108 -17.50 4.33 21.32
CA ARG A 108 -17.11 5.65 21.84
C ARG A 108 -18.26 6.36 22.56
N ILE A 109 -19.47 6.34 21.99
CA ILE A 109 -20.67 6.90 22.60
C ILE A 109 -20.94 6.22 23.95
N SER A 110 -20.98 4.89 23.98
CA SER A 110 -21.23 4.11 25.20
C SER A 110 -20.21 4.43 26.30
N TRP A 111 -18.92 4.52 25.92
CA TRP A 111 -17.85 4.88 26.86
C TRP A 111 -18.02 6.29 27.42
N LEU A 112 -18.36 7.28 26.57
CA LEU A 112 -18.59 8.67 27.00
C LEU A 112 -19.79 8.79 27.92
N GLU A 113 -20.90 8.12 27.61
CA GLU A 113 -22.10 8.07 28.46
C GLU A 113 -21.78 7.49 29.84
N GLN A 114 -21.02 6.39 29.88
CA GLN A 114 -20.59 5.78 31.14
C GLN A 114 -19.65 6.71 31.93
N ALA A 115 -18.70 7.37 31.26
CA ALA A 115 -17.77 8.29 31.90
C ALA A 115 -18.48 9.51 32.50
N ILE A 116 -19.50 10.05 31.81
CA ILE A 116 -20.37 11.12 32.31
C ILE A 116 -21.10 10.64 33.57
N ALA A 117 -21.82 9.52 33.50
CA ALA A 117 -22.58 9.00 34.63
C ALA A 117 -21.70 8.73 35.87
N GLN A 118 -20.50 8.18 35.67
CA GLN A 118 -19.54 7.96 36.76
C GLN A 118 -19.04 9.27 37.37
N THR A 119 -18.74 10.27 36.54
CA THR A 119 -18.23 11.56 36.99
C THR A 119 -19.30 12.34 37.75
N GLU A 120 -20.55 12.35 37.26
CA GLU A 120 -21.69 12.93 37.97
C GLU A 120 -21.92 12.26 39.33
N SER A 121 -21.86 10.92 39.38
CA SER A 121 -21.98 10.18 40.63
C SER A 121 -20.86 10.51 41.63
N ARG A 122 -19.62 10.71 41.14
CA ARG A 122 -18.49 11.14 41.97
C ARG A 122 -18.71 12.54 42.55
N ILE A 123 -19.18 13.49 41.75
CA ILE A 123 -19.50 14.84 42.20
C ILE A 123 -20.56 14.80 43.32
N GLN A 124 -21.64 14.02 43.12
CA GLN A 124 -22.73 13.91 44.10
C GLN A 124 -22.29 13.31 45.44
N ARG A 125 -21.34 12.37 45.43
CA ARG A 125 -20.83 11.70 46.65
C ARG A 125 -19.75 12.49 47.38
N MET A 126 -19.28 13.60 46.82
CA MET A 126 -18.09 14.28 47.33
C MET A 126 -18.42 15.16 48.55
N PRO A 127 -17.67 15.05 49.66
CA PRO A 127 -17.92 15.85 50.85
C PRO A 127 -17.53 17.32 50.62
N ARG A 128 -18.41 18.25 51.01
CA ARG A 128 -18.17 19.70 50.93
C ARG A 128 -17.16 20.13 52.00
N THR A 129 -15.89 20.11 51.64
CA THR A 129 -14.74 20.52 52.46
C THR A 129 -14.02 21.70 51.80
N ALA A 130 -13.06 22.33 52.47
CA ALA A 130 -12.28 23.44 51.89
C ALA A 130 -11.51 23.07 50.59
N HIS A 131 -11.24 21.77 50.36
CA HIS A 131 -10.62 21.28 49.12
C HIS A 131 -11.64 20.93 48.02
N TRP A 132 -12.94 21.06 48.31
CA TRP A 132 -14.03 20.67 47.42
C TRP A 132 -14.10 21.54 46.17
N ASP A 133 -13.94 22.86 46.30
CA ASP A 133 -14.07 23.79 45.16
C ASP A 133 -13.08 23.47 44.03
N SER A 134 -11.82 23.19 44.36
CA SER A 134 -10.80 22.88 43.34
C SER A 134 -11.07 21.54 42.63
N CYS A 135 -11.48 20.52 43.39
CA CYS A 135 -11.82 19.22 42.83
C CYS A 135 -13.13 19.25 42.03
N TYR A 136 -14.13 20.00 42.50
CA TYR A 136 -15.42 20.17 41.85
C TYR A 136 -15.26 20.84 40.48
N VAL A 137 -14.53 21.96 40.41
CA VAL A 137 -14.26 22.67 39.15
C VAL A 137 -13.56 21.76 38.14
N ARG A 138 -12.60 20.93 38.57
CA ARG A 138 -11.91 19.98 37.70
C ARG A 138 -12.86 18.93 37.12
N LEU A 139 -13.74 18.36 37.95
CA LEU A 139 -14.71 17.36 37.53
C LEU A 139 -15.79 17.96 36.61
N GLU A 140 -16.22 19.20 36.86
CA GLU A 140 -17.12 19.92 35.95
C GLU A 140 -16.49 20.20 34.59
N MET A 141 -15.22 20.64 34.54
CA MET A 141 -14.51 20.81 33.28
C MET A 141 -14.43 19.49 32.50
N GLN A 142 -14.14 18.39 33.20
CA GLN A 142 -14.10 17.05 32.59
C GLN A 142 -15.48 16.61 32.06
N LEU A 143 -16.56 16.91 32.77
CA LEU A 143 -17.93 16.66 32.30
C LEU A 143 -18.27 17.45 31.04
N THR A 144 -17.94 18.74 31.01
CA THR A 144 -18.14 19.59 29.82
C THR A 144 -17.41 19.03 28.61
N LEU A 145 -16.16 18.56 28.80
CA LEU A 145 -15.38 17.93 27.74
C LEU A 145 -16.04 16.63 27.25
N TYR A 146 -16.48 15.75 28.15
CA TYR A 146 -17.14 14.50 27.75
C TYR A 146 -18.45 14.74 27.02
N ARG A 147 -19.26 15.71 27.47
CA ARG A 147 -20.52 16.06 26.80
C ARG A 147 -20.27 16.60 25.39
N CYS A 148 -19.30 17.50 25.23
CA CYS A 148 -18.91 18.00 23.90
C CYS A 148 -18.42 16.87 22.98
N GLN A 149 -17.61 15.95 23.51
CA GLN A 149 -17.15 14.79 22.74
C GLN A 149 -18.28 13.82 22.38
N LEU A 150 -19.29 13.68 23.24
CA LEU A 150 -20.46 12.84 23.00
C LEU A 150 -21.30 13.41 21.87
N GLU A 151 -21.59 14.72 21.91
CA GLU A 151 -22.30 15.42 20.85
C GLU A 151 -21.57 15.28 19.50
N GLN A 152 -20.25 15.46 19.49
CA GLN A 152 -19.43 15.26 18.29
C GLN A 152 -19.49 13.82 17.77
N ALA A 153 -19.43 12.82 18.65
CA ALA A 153 -19.52 11.41 18.25
C ALA A 153 -20.90 11.06 17.68
N GLN A 154 -21.97 11.56 18.30
CA GLN A 154 -23.35 11.37 17.83
C GLN A 154 -23.60 12.06 16.49
N ALA A 155 -23.14 13.31 16.33
CA ALA A 155 -23.21 14.03 15.07
C ALA A 155 -22.39 13.33 13.97
N GLY A 156 -21.20 12.83 14.30
CA GLY A 156 -20.36 12.04 13.40
C GLY A 156 -21.06 10.76 12.91
N LEU A 157 -21.68 10.01 13.81
CA LEU A 157 -22.46 8.82 13.47
C LEU A 157 -23.69 9.17 12.61
N HIS A 158 -24.39 10.25 12.94
CA HIS A 158 -25.56 10.71 12.17
C HIS A 158 -25.18 11.09 10.73
N ASN A 159 -24.16 11.93 10.57
CA ASN A 159 -23.64 12.34 9.26
C ASN A 159 -23.14 11.15 8.45
N PHE A 160 -22.49 10.19 9.12
CA PHE A 160 -22.08 8.94 8.49
C PHE A 160 -23.30 8.15 7.97
N CYS A 161 -24.31 7.91 8.81
CA CYS A 161 -25.51 7.19 8.40
C CYS A 161 -26.26 7.89 7.26
N GLN A 162 -26.35 9.23 7.27
CA GLN A 162 -26.96 9.98 6.16
C GLN A 162 -26.19 9.82 4.85
N ARG A 163 -24.87 10.03 4.88
CA ARG A 163 -24.01 9.98 3.68
C ARG A 163 -23.93 8.58 3.07
N TRP A 164 -24.06 7.55 3.91
CA TRP A 164 -23.92 6.16 3.49
C TRP A 164 -25.25 5.41 3.33
N SER A 165 -26.39 6.10 3.55
CA SER A 165 -27.74 5.53 3.43
C SER A 165 -28.02 4.91 2.04
N SER A 166 -27.44 5.46 0.98
CA SER A 166 -27.59 4.94 -0.39
C SER A 166 -26.75 3.69 -0.69
N TYR A 167 -25.77 3.36 0.16
CA TYR A 167 -24.86 2.23 -0.01
C TYR A 167 -25.15 1.09 0.95
N ILE A 168 -25.83 1.37 2.07
CA ILE A 168 -26.28 0.36 3.03
C ILE A 168 -27.68 -0.09 2.60
N VAL A 169 -27.74 -0.95 1.58
CA VAL A 169 -28.95 -1.73 1.31
C VAL A 169 -29.09 -2.72 2.47
N TYR A 170 -30.12 -2.53 3.30
CA TYR A 170 -30.50 -3.54 4.30
C TYR A 170 -30.98 -4.79 3.53
N SER A 171 -30.12 -5.79 3.45
CA SER A 171 -30.47 -7.17 3.10
C SER A 171 -31.18 -7.84 4.27
#